data_AF-A0A2E2EME2-F1
#
_entry.id   AF-A0A2E2EME2-F1
#
_cell.length_a   1.000
_cell.length_b   1.000
_cell.length_c   1.000
_cell.angle_alpha   90.00
_cell.angle_beta   90.00
_cell.angle_gamma   90.00
#
_symmetry.space_group_name_H-M   'P 1'
#
loop_
_entity.id
_entity.type
_entity.pdbx_description
1 polymer ?
#
loop_
_entity_poly.entity_id
_entity_poly.type
_entity_poly.pdbx_seq_one_letter_code
_entity_poly.pdbx_strand_id
1 'polypeptide(L)'
;MKTFYKTLLAVLFIFGAASATATDLTVDQNITNPNGTTYFNTVTAAVAASVSGDRIFIESGTYNENIVLIFDKSLTFIGNSPNRGVALNMSFHNKNDSLKAIDFINLDILEVKNSGFISSTNAQKQTTNIIDCTVDAAFENYQYPTQYSDFGGIINVYQSTVLAYSSPFGEIVNSSITHLGIMPADSSWSNLPADPILILGNTIESLNIRASIPFIIANNIIANNNPASSSFIISQWDANLENENLIANNSFGPGMFLSITHNPPSYNLTFTNNSASGATIYGCNGANNWGTYLSYQNLSGCIGGCQLTIDYSIPGYFEWSYNDIPFLGSTFGCTPSGVLEVVSIDFAGFYVNGGNPEHRFYDIDGTRNDIGTDGGIWSDTNLQTWVDRPQIFHLDMPTDIYPGDTIQIKAKAYTRD
;
A
#
# COMPACT_ATOMS: atom_id res chain seq x y z
N MET A 1 -59.41 -27.02 9.25
CA MET A 1 -59.21 -25.57 8.96
C MET A 1 -58.40 -24.81 10.02
N LYS A 2 -58.59 -25.02 11.34
CA LYS A 2 -57.84 -24.28 12.38
C LYS A 2 -56.31 -24.54 12.39
N THR A 3 -55.85 -25.69 11.93
CA THR A 3 -54.42 -26.03 11.86
C THR A 3 -53.70 -25.36 10.68
N PHE A 4 -54.40 -25.19 9.55
CA PHE A 4 -53.86 -24.58 8.33
C PHE A 4 -53.56 -23.08 8.51
N TYR A 5 -54.43 -22.36 9.25
CA TYR A 5 -54.21 -20.95 9.58
C TYR A 5 -53.03 -20.73 10.54
N LYS A 6 -52.76 -21.67 11.47
CA LYS A 6 -51.61 -21.57 12.37
C LYS A 6 -50.28 -21.80 11.64
N THR A 7 -50.25 -22.73 10.68
CA THR A 7 -49.06 -22.97 9.85
C THR A 7 -48.82 -21.82 8.87
N LEU A 8 -49.87 -21.23 8.27
CA LEU A 8 -49.73 -20.08 7.37
C LEU A 8 -49.26 -18.81 8.09
N LEU A 9 -49.71 -18.57 9.33
CA LEU A 9 -49.26 -17.43 10.15
C LEU A 9 -47.80 -17.59 10.61
N ALA A 10 -47.36 -18.83 10.88
CA ALA A 10 -45.96 -19.13 11.19
C ALA A 10 -45.05 -18.96 9.96
N VAL A 11 -45.52 -19.34 8.76
CA VAL A 11 -44.78 -19.11 7.51
C VAL A 11 -44.69 -17.62 7.17
N LEU A 12 -45.74 -16.82 7.42
CA LEU A 12 -45.70 -15.36 7.20
C LEU A 12 -44.74 -14.63 8.15
N PHE A 13 -44.56 -15.11 9.39
CA PHE A 13 -43.57 -14.57 10.34
C PHE A 13 -42.12 -14.93 9.97
N ILE A 14 -41.90 -16.03 9.25
CA ILE A 14 -40.56 -16.45 8.80
C ILE A 14 -40.11 -15.62 7.59
N PHE A 15 -41.03 -15.11 6.77
CA PHE A 15 -40.71 -14.18 5.65
C PHE A 15 -40.66 -12.70 6.06
N GLY A 16 -40.95 -12.37 7.31
CA GLY A 16 -40.94 -11.02 7.86
C GLY A 16 -39.67 -10.66 8.66
N ALA A 17 -38.59 -11.45 8.53
CA ALA A 17 -37.28 -11.01 9.00
C ALA A 17 -36.87 -9.81 8.14
N ALA A 18 -37.17 -8.61 8.62
CA ALA A 18 -36.65 -7.38 8.05
C ALA A 18 -35.13 -7.52 8.05
N SER A 19 -34.55 -7.79 6.89
CA SER A 19 -33.12 -7.64 6.68
C SER A 19 -32.80 -6.21 7.06
N ALA A 20 -32.04 -6.02 8.14
CA ALA A 20 -31.58 -4.69 8.52
C ALA A 20 -30.86 -4.10 7.32
N THR A 21 -31.45 -3.04 6.76
CA THR A 21 -30.86 -2.31 5.64
C THR A 21 -29.75 -1.43 6.18
N ALA A 22 -28.68 -1.26 5.41
CA ALA A 22 -27.67 -0.26 5.70
C ALA A 22 -28.31 1.11 5.90
N THR A 23 -27.86 1.83 6.92
CA THR A 23 -28.34 3.17 7.31
C THR A 23 -27.19 4.08 7.71
N ASP A 24 -27.50 5.37 7.74
CA ASP A 24 -26.59 6.40 8.23
C ASP A 24 -26.79 6.59 9.73
N LEU A 25 -25.69 6.47 10.46
CA LEU A 25 -25.60 6.76 11.89
C LEU A 25 -24.81 8.04 12.08
N THR A 26 -25.20 8.86 13.04
CA THR A 26 -24.50 10.09 13.40
C THR A 26 -23.98 10.00 14.82
N VAL A 27 -22.72 10.37 15.01
CA VAL A 27 -22.04 10.44 16.30
C VAL A 27 -21.70 11.89 16.61
N ASP A 28 -22.30 12.44 17.66
CA ASP A 28 -21.99 13.77 18.18
C ASP A 28 -21.84 13.69 19.70
N GLN A 29 -20.62 13.90 20.20
CA GLN A 29 -20.35 13.89 21.64
C GLN A 29 -21.16 14.93 22.44
N ASN A 30 -21.69 15.97 21.77
CA ASN A 30 -22.46 17.05 22.39
C ASN A 30 -23.98 16.87 22.24
N ILE A 31 -24.45 15.79 21.60
CA ILE A 31 -25.88 15.58 21.42
C ILE A 31 -26.57 15.37 22.77
N THR A 32 -27.63 16.15 23.04
CA THR A 32 -28.31 16.09 24.33
C THR A 32 -29.31 14.94 24.44
N ASN A 33 -29.80 14.42 23.31
CA ASN A 33 -30.84 13.38 23.25
C ASN A 33 -30.51 12.31 22.19
N PRO A 34 -29.53 11.42 22.43
CA PRO A 34 -29.29 10.29 21.54
C PRO A 34 -30.53 9.37 21.53
N ASN A 35 -30.89 8.83 20.37
CA ASN A 35 -32.05 7.93 20.23
C ASN A 35 -31.68 6.45 20.25
N GLY A 36 -30.38 6.13 20.22
CA GLY A 36 -29.86 4.76 20.25
C GLY A 36 -30.11 3.96 18.96
N THR A 37 -30.57 4.60 17.89
CA THR A 37 -30.83 3.97 16.59
C THR A 37 -30.09 4.65 15.45
N THR A 38 -30.14 5.98 15.37
CA THR A 38 -29.49 6.78 14.31
C THR A 38 -28.58 7.87 14.86
N TYR A 39 -28.74 8.24 16.13
CA TYR A 39 -27.95 9.28 16.79
C TYR A 39 -27.34 8.73 18.08
N PHE A 40 -26.02 8.89 18.19
CA PHE A 40 -25.20 8.38 19.28
C PHE A 40 -24.27 9.47 19.81
N ASN A 41 -23.94 9.38 21.09
CA ASN A 41 -22.96 10.26 21.74
C ASN A 41 -21.53 9.70 21.68
N THR A 42 -21.37 8.42 21.33
CA THR A 42 -20.08 7.73 21.25
C THR A 42 -19.99 6.90 19.98
N VAL A 43 -18.77 6.77 19.45
CA VAL A 43 -18.49 5.92 18.28
C VAL A 43 -18.74 4.45 18.63
N THR A 44 -18.35 4.04 19.83
CA THR A 44 -18.56 2.68 20.34
C THR A 44 -20.04 2.27 20.34
N ALA A 45 -20.95 3.17 20.71
CA ALA A 45 -22.38 2.88 20.70
C ALA A 45 -22.94 2.77 19.27
N ALA A 46 -22.50 3.63 18.36
CA ALA A 46 -22.87 3.54 16.95
C ALA A 46 -22.37 2.22 16.33
N VAL A 47 -21.11 1.85 16.61
CA VAL A 47 -20.55 0.56 16.19
C VAL A 47 -21.32 -0.60 16.80
N ALA A 48 -21.77 -0.54 18.04
CA ALA A 48 -22.55 -1.63 18.62
C ALA A 48 -23.93 -1.80 17.94
N ALA A 49 -24.57 -0.70 17.56
CA ALA A 49 -25.88 -0.69 16.92
C ALA A 49 -25.84 -1.01 15.41
N SER A 50 -24.67 -0.86 14.77
CA SER A 50 -24.56 -0.94 13.32
C SER A 50 -24.69 -2.35 12.74
N VAL A 51 -25.07 -2.42 11.47
CA VAL A 51 -25.07 -3.62 10.62
C VAL A 51 -24.11 -3.46 9.44
N SER A 52 -23.87 -4.54 8.71
CA SER A 52 -22.97 -4.50 7.54
C SER A 52 -23.52 -3.56 6.46
N GLY A 53 -22.69 -2.60 6.05
CA GLY A 53 -22.99 -1.56 5.07
C GLY A 53 -23.34 -0.20 5.66
N ASP A 54 -23.49 -0.08 6.99
CA ASP A 54 -23.77 1.21 7.63
C ASP A 54 -22.63 2.21 7.45
N ARG A 55 -23.00 3.49 7.40
CA ARG A 55 -22.08 4.63 7.42
C ARG A 55 -22.22 5.36 8.75
N ILE A 56 -21.09 5.68 9.37
CA ILE A 56 -21.03 6.37 10.66
C ILE A 56 -20.41 7.74 10.43
N PHE A 57 -21.25 8.78 10.42
CA PHE A 57 -20.85 10.18 10.33
C PHE A 57 -20.47 10.68 11.72
N ILE A 58 -19.25 11.16 11.88
CA ILE A 58 -18.71 11.59 13.18
C ILE A 58 -18.54 13.10 13.14
N GLU A 59 -19.27 13.82 13.99
CA GLU A 59 -19.14 15.26 14.13
C GLU A 59 -17.77 15.67 14.66
N SER A 60 -17.38 16.93 14.44
CA SER A 60 -16.09 17.44 14.91
C SER A 60 -15.93 17.28 16.42
N GLY A 61 -14.82 16.69 16.85
CA GLY A 61 -14.56 16.42 18.26
C GLY A 61 -13.33 15.54 18.49
N THR A 62 -12.99 15.34 19.76
CA THR A 62 -11.96 14.40 20.18
C THR A 62 -12.62 13.25 20.92
N TYR A 63 -12.64 12.07 20.30
CA TYR A 63 -13.28 10.88 20.82
C TYR A 63 -12.22 9.98 21.46
N ASN A 64 -12.05 10.14 22.77
CA ASN A 64 -11.15 9.33 23.59
C ASN A 64 -11.83 8.02 24.02
N GLU A 65 -12.14 7.18 23.04
CA GLU A 65 -12.83 5.91 23.25
C GLU A 65 -11.86 4.75 23.00
N ASN A 66 -12.00 3.64 23.73
CA ASN A 66 -11.38 2.39 23.31
C ASN A 66 -12.33 1.70 22.34
N ILE A 67 -12.41 2.22 21.11
CA ILE A 67 -13.30 1.66 20.09
C ILE A 67 -12.76 0.28 19.74
N VAL A 68 -13.45 -0.77 20.20
CA VAL A 68 -13.17 -2.15 19.79
C VAL A 68 -14.01 -2.44 18.56
N LEU A 69 -13.41 -2.32 17.39
CA LEU A 69 -14.06 -2.79 16.16
C LEU A 69 -14.02 -4.31 16.14
N ILE A 70 -15.17 -4.94 16.37
CA ILE A 70 -15.36 -6.36 16.12
C ILE A 70 -15.74 -6.49 14.65
N PHE A 71 -14.84 -7.05 13.84
CA PHE A 71 -14.98 -7.08 12.38
C PHE A 71 -15.87 -8.25 11.90
N ASP A 72 -17.14 -8.24 12.30
CA ASP A 72 -18.18 -9.13 11.76
C ASP A 72 -19.06 -8.44 10.70
N LYS A 73 -18.77 -7.17 10.39
CA LYS A 73 -19.53 -6.30 9.49
C LYS A 73 -18.65 -5.35 8.70
N SER A 74 -19.13 -4.92 7.54
CA SER A 74 -18.52 -3.84 6.78
C SER A 74 -19.08 -2.50 7.22
N LEU A 75 -18.21 -1.50 7.44
CA LEU A 75 -18.58 -0.19 7.97
C LEU A 75 -17.73 0.90 7.33
N THR A 76 -18.33 2.06 7.12
CA THR A 76 -17.63 3.27 6.67
C THR A 76 -17.71 4.32 7.76
N PHE A 77 -16.58 4.83 8.21
CA PHE A 77 -16.48 5.94 9.16
C PHE A 77 -16.11 7.21 8.40
N ILE A 78 -16.90 8.26 8.58
CA ILE A 78 -16.76 9.52 7.82
C ILE A 78 -16.69 10.68 8.80
N GLY A 79 -15.64 11.49 8.74
CA GLY A 79 -15.62 12.76 9.45
C GLY A 79 -16.60 13.74 8.82
N ASN A 80 -17.62 14.16 9.57
CA ASN A 80 -18.71 15.01 9.07
C ASN A 80 -18.32 16.49 8.92
N SER A 81 -17.03 16.80 9.02
CA SER A 81 -16.52 18.16 8.87
C SER A 81 -15.21 18.15 8.07
N PRO A 82 -15.17 18.75 6.85
CA PRO A 82 -14.00 18.71 5.98
C PRO A 82 -12.80 19.54 6.48
N ASN A 83 -12.93 20.26 7.60
CA ASN A 83 -11.91 21.19 8.12
C ASN A 83 -11.81 21.21 9.65
N ARG A 84 -12.48 20.30 10.36
CA ARG A 84 -12.40 20.21 11.82
C ARG A 84 -12.03 18.79 12.19
N GLY A 85 -10.86 18.65 12.80
CA GLY A 85 -10.28 17.36 13.13
C GLY A 85 -11.23 16.51 13.95
N VAL A 86 -11.65 15.39 13.37
CA VAL A 86 -12.28 14.30 14.12
C VAL A 86 -11.13 13.45 14.61
N ALA A 87 -10.71 13.74 15.84
CA ALA A 87 -9.62 13.05 16.50
C ALA A 87 -10.13 11.74 17.11
N LEU A 88 -9.75 10.60 16.53
CA LEU A 88 -10.12 9.28 17.02
C LEU A 88 -8.92 8.57 17.65
N ASN A 89 -9.14 8.06 18.86
CA ASN A 89 -8.31 6.99 19.42
C ASN A 89 -9.07 5.68 19.21
N MET A 90 -8.42 4.68 18.61
CA MET A 90 -9.09 3.42 18.24
C MET A 90 -8.19 2.21 18.46
N SER A 91 -8.81 1.08 18.84
CA SER A 91 -8.13 -0.21 18.97
C SER A 91 -8.81 -1.24 18.07
N PHE A 92 -8.10 -1.70 17.04
CA PHE A 92 -8.65 -2.72 16.16
C PHE A 92 -8.56 -4.10 16.82
N HIS A 93 -9.66 -4.86 16.80
CA HIS A 93 -9.68 -6.22 17.32
C HIS A 93 -10.35 -7.17 16.32
N ASN A 94 -9.54 -7.87 15.52
CA ASN A 94 -10.04 -8.87 14.59
C ASN A 94 -10.55 -10.12 15.31
N LYS A 95 -11.83 -10.43 15.11
CA LYS A 95 -12.50 -11.54 15.78
C LYS A 95 -13.05 -12.60 14.84
N ASN A 96 -13.11 -12.42 13.51
CA ASN A 96 -13.86 -13.36 12.67
C ASN A 96 -13.39 -13.53 11.21
N ASP A 97 -13.69 -14.73 10.70
CA ASP A 97 -13.30 -15.36 9.43
C ASP A 97 -14.12 -14.91 8.20
N SER A 98 -14.54 -13.64 8.08
CA SER A 98 -15.31 -13.20 6.91
C SER A 98 -14.71 -12.01 6.18
N LEU A 99 -14.67 -12.06 4.84
CA LEU A 99 -14.26 -10.96 3.95
C LEU A 99 -15.15 -9.72 4.17
N LYS A 100 -14.71 -8.80 5.03
CA LYS A 100 -15.38 -7.52 5.30
C LYS A 100 -14.41 -6.37 5.07
N ALA A 101 -14.93 -5.29 4.51
CA ALA A 101 -14.21 -4.03 4.33
C ALA A 101 -14.55 -3.03 5.43
N ILE A 102 -13.57 -2.22 5.85
CA ILE A 102 -13.76 -1.07 6.73
C ILE A 102 -13.11 0.13 6.07
N ASP A 103 -13.85 1.23 6.01
CA ASP A 103 -13.38 2.46 5.39
C ASP A 103 -13.29 3.58 6.43
N PHE A 104 -12.20 4.33 6.40
CA PHE A 104 -12.00 5.57 7.15
C PHE A 104 -11.85 6.70 6.14
N ILE A 105 -12.70 7.71 6.24
CA ILE A 105 -12.76 8.82 5.29
C ILE A 105 -12.74 10.15 6.05
N ASN A 106 -11.78 11.02 5.73
CA ASN A 106 -11.72 12.39 6.28
C ASN A 106 -11.64 12.41 7.83
N LEU A 107 -10.70 11.65 8.40
CA LEU A 107 -10.51 11.52 9.86
C LEU A 107 -9.08 11.83 10.28
N ASP A 108 -8.92 12.38 11.50
CA ASP A 108 -7.63 12.47 12.17
C ASP A 108 -7.51 11.31 13.16
N ILE A 109 -6.80 10.26 12.77
CA ILE A 109 -6.56 9.07 13.59
C ILE A 109 -5.29 9.31 14.41
N LEU A 110 -5.48 9.71 15.68
CA LEU A 110 -4.39 10.10 16.57
C LEU A 110 -3.62 8.90 17.11
N GLU A 111 -4.33 7.82 17.43
CA GLU A 111 -3.73 6.61 17.97
C GLU A 111 -4.46 5.37 17.48
N VAL A 112 -3.68 4.45 16.92
CA VAL A 112 -4.11 3.09 16.61
C VAL A 112 -3.39 2.17 17.58
N LYS A 113 -4.07 1.80 18.67
CA LYS A 113 -3.56 0.80 19.60
C LYS A 113 -3.89 -0.60 19.06
N ASN A 114 -2.90 -1.31 18.54
CA ASN A 114 -3.10 -2.71 18.18
C ASN A 114 -3.04 -3.58 19.47
N SER A 115 -4.18 -3.75 20.15
CA SER A 115 -4.27 -4.62 21.32
C SER A 115 -4.63 -6.06 20.90
N GLY A 116 -3.70 -6.71 20.21
CA GLY A 116 -3.76 -8.13 19.90
C GLY A 116 -4.51 -8.46 18.63
N PHE A 117 -3.77 -8.70 17.55
CA PHE A 117 -4.22 -9.54 16.47
C PHE A 117 -4.31 -10.98 17.02
N ILE A 118 -5.53 -11.49 17.21
CA ILE A 118 -5.71 -12.93 17.42
C ILE A 118 -5.37 -13.55 16.07
N SER A 119 -4.33 -14.40 16.04
CA SER A 119 -3.91 -15.20 14.90
C SER A 119 -5.10 -15.96 14.32
N SER A 120 -5.83 -15.36 13.37
CA SER A 120 -6.89 -16.07 12.66
C SER A 120 -6.18 -17.04 11.73
N THR A 121 -6.26 -18.33 12.04
CA THR A 121 -5.67 -19.43 11.27
C THR A 121 -6.28 -19.62 9.89
N ASN A 122 -7.12 -18.68 9.41
CA ASN A 122 -7.98 -18.85 8.25
C ASN A 122 -7.73 -17.75 7.20
N ALA A 123 -7.65 -18.20 5.95
CA ALA A 123 -7.16 -17.50 4.76
C ALA A 123 -8.04 -16.34 4.22
N GLN A 124 -8.87 -15.69 5.04
CA GLN A 124 -9.72 -14.58 4.60
C GLN A 124 -9.19 -13.24 5.11
N LYS A 125 -8.88 -12.35 4.18
CA LYS A 125 -8.22 -11.08 4.45
C LYS A 125 -9.25 -9.97 4.58
N GLN A 126 -9.22 -9.27 5.71
CA GLN A 126 -9.95 -8.03 5.87
C GLN A 126 -9.37 -6.98 4.92
N THR A 127 -10.20 -6.10 4.38
CA THR A 127 -9.74 -4.90 3.68
C THR A 127 -10.00 -3.68 4.56
N THR A 128 -8.98 -2.86 4.76
CA THR A 128 -9.13 -1.56 5.44
C THR A 128 -8.74 -0.47 4.46
N ASN A 129 -9.63 0.48 4.18
CA ASN A 129 -9.34 1.64 3.34
C ASN A 129 -9.19 2.88 4.22
N ILE A 130 -8.12 3.64 4.02
CA ILE A 130 -7.83 4.90 4.68
C ILE A 130 -7.78 5.96 3.58
N ILE A 131 -8.77 6.84 3.55
CA ILE A 131 -8.99 7.81 2.46
C ILE A 131 -9.02 9.20 3.07
N ASP A 132 -8.19 10.12 2.57
CA ASP A 132 -8.17 11.53 3.01
C ASP A 132 -8.02 11.67 4.54
N CYS A 133 -7.25 10.79 5.18
CA CYS A 133 -7.05 10.81 6.62
C CYS A 133 -5.66 11.35 6.99
N THR A 134 -5.57 11.92 8.19
CA THR A 134 -4.28 12.06 8.89
C THR A 134 -4.16 10.93 9.88
N VAL A 135 -3.10 10.15 9.81
CA VAL A 135 -2.82 9.08 10.77
C VAL A 135 -1.49 9.38 11.47
N ASP A 136 -1.60 9.96 12.67
CA ASP A 136 -0.49 10.26 13.58
C ASP A 136 -0.15 9.07 14.50
N ALA A 137 -0.74 7.91 14.20
CA ALA A 137 -0.38 6.66 14.83
C ALA A 137 0.74 5.98 14.03
N ALA A 138 1.75 5.48 14.73
CA ALA A 138 2.57 4.44 14.16
C ALA A 138 1.74 3.15 14.10
N PHE A 139 1.41 2.67 12.91
CA PHE A 139 0.73 1.37 12.77
C PHE A 139 1.58 0.22 13.30
N GLU A 140 2.86 0.41 13.62
CA GLU A 140 3.56 -0.46 14.57
C GLU A 140 4.89 0.11 15.09
N ASN A 141 5.38 -0.56 16.13
CA ASN A 141 6.58 -0.26 16.90
C ASN A 141 7.84 -0.29 16.01
N TYR A 142 8.15 0.87 15.42
CA TYR A 142 9.27 1.11 14.51
C TYR A 142 10.63 0.57 14.99
N GLN A 143 10.81 0.30 16.29
CA GLN A 143 12.11 -0.07 16.84
C GLN A 143 12.56 -1.53 16.64
N TYR A 144 11.68 -2.52 16.39
CA TYR A 144 12.13 -3.92 16.26
C TYR A 144 11.31 -4.78 15.29
N PRO A 145 11.87 -5.19 14.14
CA PRO A 145 11.22 -6.04 13.15
C PRO A 145 10.85 -7.47 13.56
N THR A 146 11.10 -7.85 14.81
CA THR A 146 10.93 -9.22 15.30
C THR A 146 9.68 -9.37 16.17
N GLN A 147 8.94 -8.29 16.41
CA GLN A 147 7.67 -8.28 17.17
C GLN A 147 6.57 -7.57 16.39
N TYR A 148 6.54 -7.76 15.06
CA TYR A 148 5.44 -7.25 14.26
C TYR A 148 4.16 -7.98 14.68
N SER A 149 3.16 -7.23 15.08
CA SER A 149 1.85 -7.75 15.43
C SER A 149 1.01 -7.84 14.16
N ASP A 150 1.41 -8.75 13.27
CA ASP A 150 0.75 -9.17 12.03
C ASP A 150 -0.58 -8.45 11.77
N PHE A 151 -0.56 -7.33 11.02
CA PHE A 151 -1.78 -6.86 10.38
C PHE A 151 -2.14 -7.87 9.29
N GLY A 152 -2.88 -8.91 9.68
CA GLY A 152 -3.45 -9.90 8.79
C GLY A 152 -4.58 -9.27 7.98
N GLY A 153 -4.23 -8.51 6.94
CA GLY A 153 -5.21 -7.81 6.11
C GLY A 153 -4.60 -7.17 4.86
N ILE A 154 -5.48 -6.68 4.00
CA ILE A 154 -5.17 -5.76 2.92
C ILE A 154 -5.46 -4.37 3.47
N ILE A 155 -4.48 -3.47 3.48
CA ILE A 155 -4.72 -2.09 3.90
C ILE A 155 -4.42 -1.18 2.73
N ASN A 156 -5.40 -0.40 2.32
CA ASN A 156 -5.24 0.58 1.26
C ASN A 156 -5.23 1.99 1.83
N VAL A 157 -4.36 2.84 1.31
CA VAL A 157 -4.14 4.22 1.75
C VAL A 157 -4.21 5.14 0.54
N TYR A 158 -5.12 6.10 0.57
CA TYR A 158 -5.40 7.02 -0.53
C TYR A 158 -5.43 8.46 -0.02
N GLN A 159 -4.72 9.38 -0.67
CA GLN A 159 -4.73 10.82 -0.33
C GLN A 159 -4.51 11.13 1.16
N SER A 160 -3.74 10.29 1.85
CA SER A 160 -3.64 10.36 3.31
C SER A 160 -2.23 10.77 3.75
N THR A 161 -2.12 11.33 4.94
CA THR A 161 -0.83 11.53 5.61
C THR A 161 -0.68 10.48 6.71
N VAL A 162 0.36 9.67 6.67
CA VAL A 162 0.57 8.57 7.62
C VAL A 162 1.98 8.59 8.18
N LEU A 163 2.12 8.64 9.50
CA LEU A 163 3.43 8.68 10.14
C LEU A 163 4.22 7.39 9.92
N ALA A 164 3.66 6.23 10.27
CA ALA A 164 4.30 4.96 9.99
C ALA A 164 3.27 3.91 9.65
N TYR A 165 3.52 3.16 8.59
CA TYR A 165 2.62 2.18 8.05
C TYR A 165 3.37 0.89 7.74
N SER A 166 2.74 -0.23 8.07
CA SER A 166 3.17 -1.51 7.53
C SER A 166 2.03 -2.47 7.27
N SER A 167 2.08 -3.13 6.12
CA SER A 167 1.12 -4.15 5.71
C SER A 167 1.78 -5.12 4.74
N PRO A 168 1.40 -6.40 4.74
CA PRO A 168 1.89 -7.35 3.74
C PRO A 168 1.24 -7.15 2.37
N PHE A 169 0.05 -6.53 2.30
CA PHE A 169 -0.67 -6.29 1.06
C PHE A 169 -1.40 -4.95 1.06
N GLY A 170 -1.67 -4.43 -0.14
CA GLY A 170 -2.57 -3.31 -0.33
C GLY A 170 -2.07 -2.34 -1.40
N GLU A 171 -2.73 -1.19 -1.40
CA GLU A 171 -2.57 -0.14 -2.39
C GLU A 171 -2.34 1.17 -1.69
N ILE A 172 -1.26 1.86 -2.03
CA ILE A 172 -0.84 3.10 -1.39
C ILE A 172 -0.68 4.13 -2.49
N VAL A 173 -1.59 5.09 -2.54
CA VAL A 173 -1.75 5.98 -3.69
C VAL A 173 -1.85 7.43 -3.23
N ASN A 174 -1.05 8.29 -3.85
CA ASN A 174 -1.09 9.74 -3.67
C ASN A 174 -1.08 10.18 -2.19
N SER A 175 -0.24 9.54 -1.38
CA SER A 175 -0.19 9.72 0.07
C SER A 175 1.19 10.23 0.53
N SER A 176 1.23 10.87 1.68
CA SER A 176 2.47 11.30 2.34
C SER A 176 2.79 10.36 3.50
N ILE A 177 3.90 9.63 3.43
CA ILE A 177 4.24 8.59 4.41
C ILE A 177 5.65 8.78 4.92
N THR A 178 5.82 8.94 6.24
CA THR A 178 7.19 9.04 6.80
C THR A 178 7.89 7.68 6.76
N HIS A 179 7.23 6.59 7.18
CA HIS A 179 7.80 5.24 7.13
C HIS A 179 6.83 4.23 6.54
N LEU A 180 7.18 3.63 5.40
CA LEU A 180 6.42 2.58 4.73
C LEU A 180 7.19 1.25 4.77
N GLY A 181 6.60 0.24 5.41
CA GLY A 181 7.10 -1.13 5.41
C GLY A 181 6.12 -2.11 4.75
N ILE A 182 6.54 -2.78 3.70
CA ILE A 182 5.85 -3.97 3.18
C ILE A 182 6.42 -5.20 3.86
N MET A 183 5.54 -6.01 4.44
CA MET A 183 5.91 -7.21 5.21
C MET A 183 5.73 -8.48 4.38
N PRO A 184 6.46 -9.56 4.70
CA PRO A 184 6.19 -10.83 4.04
C PRO A 184 4.86 -11.38 4.54
N ALA A 185 4.20 -12.13 3.68
CA ALA A 185 3.11 -12.98 4.12
C ALA A 185 3.64 -14.03 5.11
N ASP A 186 2.89 -14.30 6.16
CA ASP A 186 3.18 -15.46 7.01
C ASP A 186 3.09 -16.73 6.16
N SER A 187 4.04 -17.63 6.38
CA SER A 187 4.05 -19.01 5.88
C SER A 187 2.73 -19.77 6.07
N SER A 188 1.91 -19.39 7.05
CA SER A 188 0.59 -19.96 7.29
C SER A 188 -0.48 -19.52 6.28
N TRP A 189 -0.20 -18.53 5.43
CA TRP A 189 -1.17 -17.92 4.50
C TRP A 189 -1.24 -18.69 3.18
N SER A 190 -2.35 -19.38 2.95
CA SER A 190 -2.55 -20.26 1.79
C SER A 190 -3.20 -19.62 0.56
N ASN A 191 -3.62 -18.35 0.63
CA ASN A 191 -4.25 -17.62 -0.48
C ASN A 191 -3.70 -16.19 -0.56
N LEU A 192 -2.56 -15.99 -1.21
CA LEU A 192 -2.03 -14.66 -1.50
C LEU A 192 -2.95 -13.93 -2.49
N PRO A 193 -3.08 -12.59 -2.41
CA PRO A 193 -3.85 -11.84 -3.41
C PRO A 193 -3.15 -12.02 -4.76
N ALA A 194 -3.92 -12.15 -5.83
CA ALA A 194 -3.37 -12.25 -7.18
C ALA A 194 -2.80 -10.91 -7.67
N ASP A 195 -3.35 -9.81 -7.16
CA ASP A 195 -2.96 -8.46 -7.57
C ASP A 195 -1.63 -8.04 -6.92
N PRO A 196 -0.78 -7.33 -7.65
CA PRO A 196 0.44 -6.78 -7.09
C PRO A 196 0.13 -5.73 -6.00
N ILE A 197 1.10 -5.54 -5.11
CA ILE A 197 1.15 -4.39 -4.21
C ILE A 197 1.39 -3.14 -5.06
N LEU A 198 0.57 -2.10 -4.87
CA LEU A 198 0.69 -0.85 -5.61
C LEU A 198 1.18 0.26 -4.68
N ILE A 199 2.28 0.92 -5.03
CA ILE A 199 2.82 2.09 -4.34
C ILE A 199 3.00 3.18 -5.39
N LEU A 200 2.00 4.05 -5.53
CA LEU A 200 1.84 4.97 -6.67
C LEU A 200 1.73 6.43 -6.24
N GLY A 201 2.56 7.34 -6.77
CA GLY A 201 2.36 8.79 -6.60
C GLY A 201 2.60 9.33 -5.20
N ASN A 202 3.33 8.63 -4.34
CA ASN A 202 3.47 8.99 -2.93
C ASN A 202 4.68 9.87 -2.67
N THR A 203 4.64 10.63 -1.57
CA THR A 203 5.86 11.17 -0.94
C THR A 203 6.24 10.27 0.23
N ILE A 204 7.41 9.62 0.17
CA ILE A 204 7.84 8.62 1.15
C ILE A 204 9.23 8.98 1.69
N GLU A 205 9.41 9.06 3.01
CA GLU A 205 10.75 9.31 3.57
C GLU A 205 11.60 8.03 3.69
N SER A 206 10.98 6.89 4.03
CA SER A 206 11.63 5.60 4.16
C SER A 206 10.73 4.47 3.67
N LEU A 207 11.27 3.60 2.80
CA LEU A 207 10.56 2.49 2.17
C LEU A 207 11.32 1.18 2.38
N ASN A 208 10.69 0.20 3.03
CA ASN A 208 11.23 -1.14 3.19
C ASN A 208 10.28 -2.18 2.56
N ILE A 209 10.78 -2.99 1.65
CA ILE A 209 10.03 -4.01 0.92
C ILE A 209 10.48 -5.41 1.33
N ARG A 210 9.51 -6.18 1.80
CA ARG A 210 9.59 -7.63 2.03
C ARG A 210 8.38 -8.33 1.45
N ALA A 211 8.12 -8.17 0.15
CA ALA A 211 6.89 -8.67 -0.44
C ALA A 211 6.93 -10.20 -0.64
N SER A 212 5.78 -10.85 -0.49
CA SER A 212 5.59 -12.27 -0.90
C SER A 212 4.76 -12.41 -2.18
N ILE A 213 4.35 -11.30 -2.76
CA ILE A 213 3.67 -11.18 -4.05
C ILE A 213 4.36 -10.10 -4.87
N PRO A 214 4.05 -9.97 -6.17
CA PRO A 214 4.64 -8.93 -7.01
C PRO A 214 4.29 -7.53 -6.50
N PHE A 215 5.13 -6.56 -6.83
CA PHE A 215 4.87 -5.16 -6.50
C PHE A 215 5.16 -4.23 -7.68
N ILE A 216 4.48 -3.09 -7.67
CA ILE A 216 4.69 -1.97 -8.57
C ILE A 216 4.89 -0.71 -7.71
N ILE A 217 6.09 -0.13 -7.82
CA ILE A 217 6.47 1.12 -7.16
C ILE A 217 6.69 2.15 -8.26
N ALA A 218 5.72 3.05 -8.44
CA ALA A 218 5.78 4.03 -9.52
C ALA A 218 5.44 5.46 -9.10
N ASN A 219 6.09 6.43 -9.73
CA ASN A 219 5.83 7.85 -9.54
C ASN A 219 5.93 8.35 -8.10
N ASN A 220 6.78 7.75 -7.28
CA ASN A 220 6.96 8.21 -5.91
C ASN A 220 8.13 9.20 -5.81
N ILE A 221 7.99 10.18 -4.93
CA ILE A 221 9.10 10.96 -4.40
C ILE A 221 9.58 10.24 -3.15
N ILE A 222 10.72 9.56 -3.26
CA ILE A 222 11.33 8.87 -2.14
C ILE A 222 12.52 9.71 -1.70
N ALA A 223 12.30 10.56 -0.72
CA ALA A 223 13.24 11.57 -0.29
C ALA A 223 13.00 11.92 1.17
N ASN A 224 14.06 12.31 1.86
CA ASN A 224 13.95 12.71 3.26
C ASN A 224 14.51 14.12 3.45
N ASN A 225 13.98 14.79 4.47
CA ASN A 225 14.56 16.00 5.03
C ASN A 225 15.64 15.69 6.10
N ASN A 226 15.80 14.42 6.49
CA ASN A 226 16.70 13.92 7.51
C ASN A 226 17.64 12.82 6.97
N PRO A 227 18.93 13.12 6.71
CA PRO A 227 19.87 12.20 6.06
C PRO A 227 20.21 10.92 6.85
N ALA A 228 19.75 10.78 8.10
CA ALA A 228 20.07 9.64 8.95
C ALA A 228 19.16 8.40 8.76
N SER A 229 17.99 8.52 8.11
CA SER A 229 16.95 7.48 8.15
C SER A 229 16.32 7.12 6.80
N SER A 230 16.66 7.81 5.71
CA SER A 230 16.07 7.57 4.38
C SER A 230 16.67 6.35 3.73
N SER A 231 15.89 5.28 3.65
CA SER A 231 16.32 4.06 2.99
C SER A 231 15.22 3.55 2.10
N PHE A 232 15.57 3.21 0.86
CA PHE A 232 14.79 2.32 0.03
C PHE A 232 15.44 0.94 0.07
N ILE A 233 14.84 0.01 0.79
CA ILE A 233 15.39 -1.33 1.02
C ILE A 233 14.46 -2.35 0.40
N ILE A 234 14.99 -3.25 -0.43
CA ILE A 234 14.28 -4.42 -0.92
C ILE A 234 14.99 -5.64 -0.36
N SER A 235 14.42 -6.24 0.68
CA SER A 235 15.03 -7.36 1.36
C SER A 235 14.43 -8.72 1.00
N GLN A 236 13.20 -8.73 0.47
CA GLN A 236 12.50 -9.92 -0.03
C GLN A 236 11.44 -9.49 -1.08
N TRP A 237 11.20 -10.35 -2.07
CA TRP A 237 10.17 -10.17 -3.09
C TRP A 237 9.66 -11.52 -3.61
N ASP A 238 8.59 -11.50 -4.40
CA ASP A 238 8.15 -12.69 -5.14
C ASP A 238 9.11 -12.97 -6.31
N ALA A 239 9.92 -14.01 -6.15
CA ALA A 239 10.95 -14.39 -7.12
C ALA A 239 10.43 -15.26 -8.28
N ASN A 240 9.12 -15.50 -8.40
CA ASN A 240 8.54 -16.22 -9.53
C ASN A 240 8.80 -15.45 -10.84
N LEU A 241 9.48 -16.08 -11.80
CA LEU A 241 9.88 -15.46 -13.07
C LEU A 241 8.71 -15.11 -14.00
N GLU A 242 7.53 -15.70 -13.79
CA GLU A 242 6.31 -15.32 -14.51
C GLU A 242 5.75 -13.97 -14.04
N ASN A 243 6.18 -13.51 -12.87
CA ASN A 243 5.79 -12.25 -12.28
C ASN A 243 6.92 -11.22 -12.41
N GLU A 244 6.55 -9.96 -12.60
CA GLU A 244 7.48 -8.83 -12.63
C GLU A 244 7.36 -7.99 -11.35
N ASN A 245 8.50 -7.63 -10.77
CA ASN A 245 8.58 -6.62 -9.72
C ASN A 245 9.13 -5.33 -10.33
N LEU A 246 8.30 -4.29 -10.35
CA LEU A 246 8.57 -3.07 -11.12
C LEU A 246 8.84 -1.88 -10.20
N ILE A 247 9.95 -1.18 -10.46
CA ILE A 247 10.30 0.12 -9.89
C ILE A 247 10.47 1.11 -11.05
N ALA A 248 9.48 1.95 -11.28
CA ALA A 248 9.42 2.84 -12.43
C ALA A 248 9.22 4.31 -12.06
N ASN A 249 9.86 5.23 -12.77
CA ASN A 249 9.51 6.66 -12.71
C ASN A 249 9.60 7.31 -11.30
N ASN A 250 10.38 6.75 -10.38
CA ASN A 250 10.50 7.32 -9.04
C ASN A 250 11.55 8.44 -9.03
N SER A 251 11.31 9.46 -8.22
CA SER A 251 12.29 10.50 -7.90
C SER A 251 12.92 10.22 -6.55
N PHE A 252 14.20 9.89 -6.61
CA PHE A 252 15.02 9.51 -5.48
C PHE A 252 15.85 10.69 -4.98
N GLY A 253 15.51 11.20 -3.79
CA GLY A 253 16.11 12.42 -3.24
C GLY A 253 17.53 12.26 -2.67
N PRO A 254 18.22 13.38 -2.39
CA PRO A 254 19.57 13.38 -1.85
C PRO A 254 19.71 12.62 -0.53
N GLY A 255 20.83 11.91 -0.37
CA GLY A 255 21.17 11.23 0.89
C GLY A 255 20.37 9.96 1.18
N MET A 256 19.58 9.48 0.23
CA MET A 256 18.95 8.17 0.33
C MET A 256 19.91 7.03 0.03
N PHE A 257 19.64 5.92 0.70
CA PHE A 257 20.28 4.63 0.50
C PHE A 257 19.32 3.67 -0.24
N LEU A 258 19.64 3.28 -1.48
CA LEU A 258 19.01 2.12 -2.12
C LEU A 258 19.81 0.85 -1.75
N SER A 259 19.13 -0.18 -1.25
CA SER A 259 19.70 -1.49 -0.90
C SER A 259 18.82 -2.64 -1.39
N ILE A 260 19.42 -3.66 -2.02
CA ILE A 260 18.71 -4.85 -2.53
C ILE A 260 19.40 -6.10 -1.97
N THR A 261 18.63 -7.10 -1.52
CA THR A 261 19.19 -8.38 -1.06
C THR A 261 20.05 -9.04 -2.12
N HIS A 262 21.25 -9.46 -1.72
CA HIS A 262 22.27 -10.02 -2.61
C HIS A 262 21.97 -11.45 -3.07
N ASN A 263 21.23 -12.24 -2.27
CA ASN A 263 21.02 -13.68 -2.51
C ASN A 263 19.54 -14.12 -2.60
N PRO A 264 18.74 -13.55 -3.52
CA PRO A 264 17.38 -14.03 -3.74
C PRO A 264 17.38 -15.43 -4.39
N PRO A 265 16.27 -16.20 -4.32
CA PRO A 265 16.14 -17.44 -5.08
C PRO A 265 16.28 -17.24 -6.60
N SER A 266 15.78 -16.12 -7.10
CA SER A 266 15.89 -15.65 -8.48
C SER A 266 15.67 -14.14 -8.55
N TYR A 267 16.25 -13.50 -9.57
CA TYR A 267 15.98 -12.09 -9.90
C TYR A 267 14.84 -11.98 -10.92
N ASN A 268 13.94 -11.03 -10.72
CA ASN A 268 12.85 -10.65 -11.64
C ASN A 268 12.47 -9.18 -11.39
N LEU A 269 13.49 -8.33 -11.36
CA LEU A 269 13.38 -6.92 -11.00
C LEU A 269 13.61 -6.03 -12.21
N THR A 270 12.69 -5.09 -12.43
CA THR A 270 12.81 -4.03 -13.44
C THR A 270 12.93 -2.68 -12.76
N PHE A 271 14.09 -2.03 -12.93
CA PHE A 271 14.33 -0.65 -12.54
C PHE A 271 14.39 0.22 -13.78
N THR A 272 13.34 1.00 -14.03
CA THR A 272 13.26 1.81 -15.23
C THR A 272 12.91 3.26 -14.97
N ASN A 273 13.54 4.18 -15.71
CA ASN A 273 13.12 5.57 -15.77
C ASN A 273 13.12 6.34 -14.44
N ASN A 274 13.97 5.93 -13.48
CA ASN A 274 14.06 6.59 -12.19
C ASN A 274 15.08 7.74 -12.23
N SER A 275 14.77 8.82 -11.54
CA SER A 275 15.68 9.93 -11.29
C SER A 275 16.30 9.78 -9.90
N ALA A 276 17.61 9.83 -9.78
CA ALA A 276 18.36 9.62 -8.55
C ALA A 276 19.49 10.64 -8.37
N SER A 277 19.35 11.82 -8.98
CA SER A 277 20.23 12.98 -8.80
C SER A 277 20.45 13.31 -7.31
N GLY A 278 21.56 12.83 -6.75
CA GLY A 278 21.97 13.03 -5.36
C GLY A 278 21.72 11.84 -4.41
N ALA A 279 21.02 10.79 -4.84
CA ALA A 279 20.91 9.55 -4.08
C ALA A 279 22.23 8.78 -4.10
N THR A 280 22.52 8.03 -3.04
CA THR A 280 23.69 7.12 -3.01
C THR A 280 23.22 5.68 -3.00
N ILE A 281 23.61 4.93 -4.02
CA ILE A 281 23.15 3.55 -4.19
C ILE A 281 24.21 2.60 -3.66
N TYR A 282 23.80 1.70 -2.76
CA TYR A 282 24.65 0.71 -2.15
C TYR A 282 24.11 -0.70 -2.34
N GLY A 283 24.89 -1.59 -2.95
CA GLY A 283 24.66 -3.02 -2.81
C GLY A 283 25.23 -3.47 -1.48
N CYS A 284 24.40 -3.92 -0.54
CA CYS A 284 24.91 -4.47 0.71
C CYS A 284 24.50 -5.94 0.87
N ASN A 285 25.44 -6.75 1.39
CA ASN A 285 25.17 -8.13 1.75
C ASN A 285 24.34 -8.14 3.06
N GLY A 286 23.04 -7.94 2.92
CA GLY A 286 22.09 -7.89 4.04
C GLY A 286 21.69 -9.26 4.58
N ALA A 287 22.39 -10.35 4.26
CA ALA A 287 21.95 -11.70 4.65
C ALA A 287 21.82 -11.88 6.17
N ASN A 288 22.51 -11.10 7.01
CA ASN A 288 22.59 -11.37 8.46
C ASN A 288 22.42 -10.19 9.44
N ASN A 289 22.25 -8.94 9.00
CA ASN A 289 22.18 -7.79 9.94
C ASN A 289 20.78 -7.16 10.00
N TRP A 290 19.84 -7.91 10.59
CA TRP A 290 18.40 -7.65 10.59
C TRP A 290 17.86 -6.96 11.87
N GLY A 291 18.71 -6.35 12.71
CA GLY A 291 18.28 -5.98 14.08
C GLY A 291 18.71 -4.62 14.59
N THR A 292 19.41 -3.83 13.80
CA THR A 292 19.72 -2.45 14.14
C THR A 292 19.52 -1.68 12.86
N TYR A 293 19.05 -0.44 12.96
CA TYR A 293 19.43 0.60 12.03
C TYR A 293 20.76 0.21 11.39
N LEU A 294 20.85 0.22 10.06
CA LEU A 294 22.13 0.47 9.40
C LEU A 294 22.55 1.85 9.91
N SER A 295 22.98 1.91 11.17
CA SER A 295 23.71 3.01 11.70
C SER A 295 24.85 3.09 10.72
N TYR A 296 24.98 4.27 10.15
CA TYR A 296 26.10 4.75 9.34
C TYR A 296 27.47 4.17 9.76
N GLN A 297 27.60 3.67 11.00
CA GLN A 297 28.78 3.10 11.61
C GLN A 297 29.17 1.69 11.14
N ASN A 298 28.28 0.82 10.66
CA ASN A 298 28.70 -0.50 10.11
C ASN A 298 28.98 -0.48 8.60
N LEU A 299 28.79 0.68 7.95
CA LEU A 299 29.39 0.98 6.65
C LEU A 299 30.89 1.32 6.76
N SER A 300 31.49 1.25 7.96
CA SER A 300 32.92 1.47 8.17
C SER A 300 33.81 0.43 7.47
N GLY A 301 33.26 -0.73 7.08
CA GLY A 301 33.91 -1.68 6.17
C GLY A 301 33.68 -1.39 4.67
N CYS A 302 32.76 -0.50 4.34
CA CYS A 302 32.36 -0.07 2.99
C CYS A 302 32.73 1.42 2.75
N ILE A 303 33.78 1.94 3.43
CA ILE A 303 34.35 3.27 3.19
C ILE A 303 35.14 3.22 1.88
N GLY A 304 34.43 3.21 0.77
CA GLY A 304 35.02 3.10 -0.56
C GLY A 304 34.02 3.09 -1.72
N GLY A 305 32.75 3.46 -1.50
CA GLY A 305 31.74 3.45 -2.55
C GLY A 305 31.35 2.03 -2.96
N CYS A 306 30.75 1.27 -2.03
CA CYS A 306 30.17 -0.02 -2.36
C CYS A 306 29.03 0.18 -3.38
N GLN A 307 29.32 -0.07 -4.65
CA GLN A 307 28.37 0.01 -5.76
C GLN A 307 27.30 -1.08 -5.65
N LEU A 308 26.15 -0.89 -6.29
CA LEU A 308 25.12 -1.94 -6.41
C LEU A 308 25.76 -3.22 -6.95
N THR A 309 25.80 -4.27 -6.13
CA THR A 309 26.41 -5.56 -6.49
C THR A 309 25.31 -6.61 -6.56
N ILE A 310 25.05 -7.08 -7.77
CA ILE A 310 24.09 -8.16 -8.04
C ILE A 310 24.88 -9.45 -8.15
N ASP A 311 24.35 -10.52 -7.54
CA ASP A 311 24.98 -11.84 -7.64
C ASP A 311 24.65 -12.49 -8.99
N TYR A 312 25.61 -12.43 -9.92
CA TYR A 312 25.52 -13.06 -11.25
C TYR A 312 25.47 -14.59 -11.22
N SER A 313 25.60 -15.24 -10.07
CA SER A 313 25.45 -16.70 -9.93
C SER A 313 23.99 -17.14 -9.76
N ILE A 314 23.08 -16.20 -9.51
CA ILE A 314 21.67 -16.46 -9.25
C ILE A 314 20.85 -16.27 -10.53
N PRO A 315 19.91 -17.19 -10.85
CA PRO A 315 19.14 -17.11 -12.08
C PRO A 315 18.12 -15.98 -12.12
N GLY A 316 17.69 -15.66 -13.34
CA GLY A 316 16.57 -14.77 -13.60
C GLY A 316 16.97 -13.58 -14.47
N TYR A 317 16.31 -12.44 -14.27
CA TYR A 317 16.63 -11.19 -14.96
C TYR A 317 16.68 -10.01 -13.99
N PHE A 318 17.56 -9.06 -14.32
CA PHE A 318 17.61 -7.75 -13.69
C PHE A 318 17.73 -6.68 -14.79
N GLU A 319 16.71 -5.84 -14.90
CA GLU A 319 16.72 -4.73 -15.84
C GLU A 319 17.03 -3.41 -15.14
N TRP A 320 18.00 -2.67 -15.66
CA TRP A 320 18.33 -1.30 -15.30
C TRP A 320 18.30 -0.42 -16.55
N SER A 321 17.20 0.27 -16.80
CA SER A 321 16.99 0.98 -18.06
C SER A 321 16.56 2.43 -17.86
N TYR A 322 17.10 3.35 -18.65
CA TYR A 322 16.66 4.76 -18.69
C TYR A 322 16.71 5.51 -17.34
N ASN A 323 17.49 5.03 -16.38
CA ASN A 323 17.72 5.74 -15.12
C ASN A 323 18.75 6.87 -15.35
N ASP A 324 18.63 7.99 -14.63
CA ASP A 324 19.57 9.13 -14.73
C ASP A 324 20.94 8.85 -14.08
N ILE A 325 21.08 7.67 -13.48
CA ILE A 325 22.30 7.15 -12.87
C ILE A 325 22.73 5.87 -13.59
N PRO A 326 24.02 5.77 -13.96
CA PRO A 326 24.53 4.60 -14.66
C PRO A 326 24.48 3.36 -13.77
N PHE A 327 24.20 2.21 -14.39
CA PHE A 327 24.38 0.93 -13.72
C PHE A 327 25.87 0.67 -13.53
N LEU A 328 26.36 0.74 -12.29
CA LEU A 328 27.79 0.53 -11.98
C LEU A 328 28.17 -0.95 -11.82
N GLY A 329 27.32 -1.89 -12.26
CA GLY A 329 27.37 -3.31 -11.90
C GLY A 329 28.48 -4.16 -12.51
N SER A 330 29.62 -3.60 -12.93
CA SER A 330 30.73 -4.36 -13.53
C SER A 330 32.01 -4.44 -12.70
N THR A 331 32.09 -3.79 -11.53
CA THR A 331 33.39 -3.55 -10.86
C THR A 331 33.77 -4.50 -9.71
N PHE A 332 32.96 -5.52 -9.39
CA PHE A 332 33.38 -6.61 -8.50
C PHE A 332 33.54 -7.90 -9.29
N GLY A 333 34.71 -8.55 -9.16
CA GLY A 333 35.22 -9.63 -10.01
C GLY A 333 34.47 -10.97 -10.02
N CYS A 334 33.14 -10.94 -9.96
CA CYS A 334 32.29 -12.07 -10.29
C CYS A 334 32.13 -12.09 -11.82
N THR A 335 32.84 -13.01 -12.49
CA THR A 335 32.60 -13.30 -13.90
C THR A 335 31.11 -13.65 -14.06
N PRO A 336 30.37 -13.00 -14.99
CA PRO A 336 28.99 -13.37 -15.26
C PRO A 336 28.92 -14.87 -15.53
N SER A 337 28.16 -15.62 -14.72
CA SER A 337 28.05 -17.07 -14.88
C SER A 337 27.17 -17.47 -16.07
N GLY A 338 26.55 -16.48 -16.73
CA GLY A 338 25.56 -16.66 -17.80
C GLY A 338 24.16 -17.03 -17.29
N VAL A 339 23.97 -17.10 -15.97
CA VAL A 339 22.73 -17.56 -15.33
C VAL A 339 21.75 -16.40 -15.06
N LEU A 340 22.26 -15.19 -14.85
CA LEU A 340 21.50 -13.95 -14.73
C LEU A 340 21.55 -13.15 -16.04
N GLU A 341 20.39 -12.77 -16.57
CA GLU A 341 20.29 -11.77 -17.63
C GLU A 341 20.29 -10.37 -17.02
N VAL A 342 21.29 -9.56 -17.38
CA VAL A 342 21.35 -8.14 -16.98
C VAL A 342 21.19 -7.28 -18.21
N VAL A 343 20.12 -6.49 -18.25
CA VAL A 343 19.87 -5.50 -19.29
C VAL A 343 20.17 -4.13 -18.72
N SER A 344 21.23 -3.48 -19.23
CA SER A 344 21.54 -2.09 -18.90
C SER A 344 21.34 -1.23 -20.14
N ILE A 345 20.38 -0.31 -20.09
CA ILE A 345 20.15 0.66 -21.17
C ILE A 345 20.43 2.05 -20.63
N ASP A 346 21.58 2.60 -21.00
CA ASP A 346 21.98 3.93 -20.58
C ASP A 346 21.15 5.00 -21.29
N PHE A 347 20.83 6.06 -20.57
CA PHE A 347 20.12 7.20 -21.12
C PHE A 347 21.08 8.17 -21.85
N ALA A 348 20.78 8.52 -23.10
CA ALA A 348 21.63 9.36 -23.95
C ALA A 348 20.98 10.70 -24.42
N GLY A 349 19.88 11.15 -23.79
CA GLY A 349 19.05 12.26 -24.30
C GLY A 349 18.75 13.40 -23.31
N PHE A 350 17.74 14.21 -23.64
CA PHE A 350 17.15 15.22 -22.75
C PHE A 350 16.04 14.60 -21.89
N TYR A 351 15.88 15.05 -20.64
CA TYR A 351 14.91 14.51 -19.66
C TYR A 351 13.45 14.38 -20.14
N VAL A 352 13.06 15.07 -21.22
CA VAL A 352 11.72 15.01 -21.82
C VAL A 352 11.75 14.04 -23.01
N ASN A 353 10.86 13.05 -23.01
CA ASN A 353 10.81 11.89 -23.92
C ASN A 353 12.03 10.96 -23.90
N GLY A 354 12.73 10.88 -22.76
CA GLY A 354 13.95 10.09 -22.62
C GLY A 354 13.80 8.68 -22.04
N GLY A 355 12.60 8.34 -21.58
CA GLY A 355 12.25 7.05 -21.00
C GLY A 355 12.14 5.94 -22.04
N ASN A 356 11.67 4.78 -21.59
CA ASN A 356 11.67 3.56 -22.37
C ASN A 356 10.86 3.67 -23.67
N PRO A 357 11.46 3.63 -24.88
CA PRO A 357 10.80 3.79 -26.17
C PRO A 357 9.77 2.69 -26.46
N GLU A 358 9.85 1.56 -25.76
CA GLU A 358 8.87 0.49 -25.84
C GLU A 358 7.60 0.87 -25.08
N HIS A 359 6.46 0.69 -25.74
CA HIS A 359 5.11 0.96 -25.28
C HIS A 359 4.65 -0.03 -24.19
N ARG A 360 5.46 -0.25 -23.15
CA ARG A 360 5.08 -1.08 -21.99
C ARG A 360 3.89 -0.51 -21.22
N PHE A 361 3.63 0.79 -21.38
CA PHE A 361 2.55 1.49 -20.71
C PHE A 361 1.65 2.20 -21.73
N TYR A 362 0.39 2.40 -21.34
CA TYR A 362 -0.57 3.17 -22.12
C TYR A 362 -0.12 4.63 -22.22
N ASP A 363 0.20 5.06 -23.43
CA ASP A 363 0.35 6.48 -23.74
C ASP A 363 -1.05 7.08 -23.96
N ILE A 364 -1.73 7.45 -22.85
CA ILE A 364 -3.10 7.97 -22.86
C ILE A 364 -3.12 9.49 -23.13
N ASP A 365 -2.05 10.19 -22.78
CA ASP A 365 -1.92 11.65 -22.94
C ASP A 365 -1.17 12.07 -24.23
N GLY A 366 -0.60 11.11 -24.96
CA GLY A 366 0.13 11.35 -26.21
C GLY A 366 1.55 11.85 -26.01
N THR A 367 2.07 11.81 -24.78
CA THR A 367 3.46 12.14 -24.45
C THR A 367 4.29 10.87 -24.38
N ARG A 368 5.34 10.80 -25.19
CA ARG A 368 6.12 9.57 -25.33
C ARG A 368 7.22 9.54 -24.29
N ASN A 369 7.04 8.74 -23.23
CA ASN A 369 8.13 8.26 -22.38
C ASN A 369 8.97 9.39 -21.77
N ASP A 370 8.35 10.30 -21.02
CA ASP A 370 9.13 11.27 -20.24
C ASP A 370 9.97 10.57 -19.17
N ILE A 371 11.18 11.08 -18.89
CA ILE A 371 11.94 10.61 -17.74
C ILE A 371 11.31 11.19 -16.49
N GLY A 372 10.68 10.32 -15.71
CA GLY A 372 9.92 10.72 -14.53
C GLY A 372 8.43 10.50 -14.67
N THR A 373 7.65 11.33 -13.99
CA THR A 373 6.29 11.00 -13.56
C THR A 373 5.19 11.42 -14.52
N ASP A 374 5.49 12.12 -15.62
CA ASP A 374 4.47 12.83 -16.39
C ASP A 374 3.82 12.02 -17.52
N GLY A 375 4.33 10.84 -17.87
CA GLY A 375 3.78 9.99 -18.94
C GLY A 375 3.28 8.63 -18.47
N GLY A 376 2.30 8.08 -19.18
CA GLY A 376 1.81 6.71 -18.99
C GLY A 376 0.66 6.54 -17.99
N ILE A 377 0.29 5.30 -17.75
CA ILE A 377 -0.84 4.90 -16.90
C ILE A 377 -0.79 5.44 -15.46
N TRP A 378 0.40 5.54 -14.88
CA TRP A 378 0.58 5.99 -13.50
C TRP A 378 0.90 7.47 -13.40
N SER A 379 0.83 8.23 -14.51
CA SER A 379 1.33 9.61 -14.55
C SER A 379 0.82 10.48 -13.40
N ASP A 380 1.62 11.44 -12.95
CA ASP A 380 1.25 12.37 -11.87
C ASP A 380 -0.07 13.07 -12.18
N THR A 381 -0.33 13.39 -13.46
CA THR A 381 -1.61 13.93 -13.92
C THR A 381 -2.80 13.00 -13.69
N ASN A 382 -2.61 11.67 -13.78
CA ASN A 382 -3.64 10.68 -13.46
C ASN A 382 -3.83 10.52 -11.94
N LEU A 383 -2.79 10.82 -11.16
CA LEU A 383 -2.80 10.74 -9.71
C LEU A 383 -3.23 12.05 -9.03
N GLN A 384 -3.32 13.17 -9.77
CA GLN A 384 -3.77 14.46 -9.26
C GLN A 384 -5.18 14.41 -8.69
N THR A 385 -5.40 15.09 -7.56
CA THR A 385 -6.64 15.09 -6.80
C THR A 385 -7.71 15.97 -7.46
N TRP A 386 -8.77 15.34 -7.98
CA TRP A 386 -9.98 15.99 -8.46
C TRP A 386 -11.07 15.68 -7.44
N VAL A 387 -11.51 16.71 -6.72
CA VAL A 387 -12.33 16.56 -5.51
C VAL A 387 -13.73 15.99 -5.77
N ASP A 388 -14.20 16.01 -7.04
CA ASP A 388 -15.60 15.75 -7.38
C ASP A 388 -15.81 14.53 -8.32
N ARG A 389 -14.79 13.67 -8.52
CA ARG A 389 -14.89 12.54 -9.46
C ARG A 389 -14.12 11.31 -8.98
N PRO A 390 -14.63 10.09 -9.25
CA PRO A 390 -13.85 8.87 -9.07
C PRO A 390 -12.53 8.95 -9.83
N GLN A 391 -11.45 8.56 -9.17
CA GLN A 391 -10.10 8.62 -9.71
C GLN A 391 -9.65 7.21 -10.11
N ILE A 392 -9.41 6.98 -11.39
CA ILE A 392 -8.76 5.75 -11.87
C ILE A 392 -7.27 5.95 -11.74
N PHE A 393 -6.62 5.22 -10.83
CA PHE A 393 -5.18 5.33 -10.58
C PHE A 393 -4.38 4.14 -11.13
N HIS A 394 -5.07 3.08 -11.55
CA HIS A 394 -4.43 1.93 -12.19
C HIS A 394 -5.41 1.28 -13.17
N LEU A 395 -4.89 0.90 -14.34
CA LEU A 395 -5.60 0.34 -15.49
C LEU A 395 -4.80 -0.80 -16.13
N ASP A 396 -4.98 -2.02 -15.66
CA ASP A 396 -4.37 -3.19 -16.30
C ASP A 396 -5.16 -3.57 -17.57
N MET A 397 -4.51 -3.53 -18.73
CA MET A 397 -5.06 -3.97 -20.02
C MET A 397 -3.91 -4.49 -20.92
N PRO A 398 -4.12 -4.83 -22.20
CA PRO A 398 -3.02 -5.12 -23.14
C PRO A 398 -2.50 -3.86 -23.83
N THR A 399 -1.17 -3.73 -23.93
CA THR A 399 -0.48 -2.60 -24.59
C THR A 399 -0.65 -2.59 -26.11
N ASP A 400 -0.71 -3.78 -26.71
CA ASP A 400 -0.99 -3.99 -28.14
C ASP A 400 -2.35 -4.67 -28.32
N ILE A 401 -3.17 -4.15 -29.23
CA ILE A 401 -4.51 -4.67 -29.52
C ILE A 401 -4.64 -4.87 -31.03
N TYR A 402 -4.93 -6.10 -31.45
CA TYR A 402 -5.12 -6.47 -32.86
C TYR A 402 -6.60 -6.84 -33.15
N PRO A 403 -7.07 -6.68 -34.40
CA PRO A 403 -8.42 -7.09 -34.77
C PRO A 403 -8.67 -8.57 -34.49
N GLY A 404 -9.68 -8.86 -33.66
CA GLY A 404 -10.02 -10.22 -33.23
C GLY A 404 -9.54 -10.58 -31.82
N ASP A 405 -8.71 -9.74 -31.20
CA ASP A 405 -8.27 -9.96 -29.83
C ASP A 405 -9.42 -9.80 -28.83
N THR A 406 -9.41 -10.65 -27.80
CA THR A 406 -10.27 -10.47 -26.63
C THR A 406 -9.54 -9.57 -25.64
N ILE A 407 -10.03 -8.34 -25.49
CA ILE A 407 -9.43 -7.34 -24.60
C ILE A 407 -9.96 -7.58 -23.17
N GLN A 408 -9.05 -7.76 -22.22
CA GLN A 408 -9.37 -7.74 -20.79
C GLN A 408 -8.89 -6.42 -20.22
N ILE A 409 -9.79 -5.70 -19.54
CA ILE A 409 -9.47 -4.43 -18.91
C ILE A 409 -9.86 -4.54 -17.44
N LYS A 410 -8.94 -4.18 -16.55
CA LYS A 410 -9.14 -4.09 -15.13
C LYS A 410 -8.71 -2.69 -14.68
N ALA A 411 -9.58 -2.00 -13.95
CA ALA A 411 -9.29 -0.69 -13.40
C ALA A 411 -9.42 -0.71 -11.87
N LYS A 412 -8.56 0.05 -11.20
CA LYS A 412 -8.70 0.38 -9.78
C LYS A 412 -8.96 1.87 -9.63
N ALA A 413 -9.90 2.18 -8.75
CA ALA A 413 -10.34 3.54 -8.50
C ALA A 413 -10.78 3.73 -7.05
N TYR A 414 -10.73 4.97 -6.59
CA TYR A 414 -11.35 5.39 -5.33
C TYR A 414 -12.14 6.69 -5.55
N THR A 415 -13.05 6.98 -4.62
CA THR A 415 -13.85 8.22 -4.59
C THR A 415 -13.84 8.79 -3.17
N ARG A 416 -14.07 10.10 -3.04
CA ARG A 416 -14.02 10.84 -1.76
C ARG A 416 -15.39 10.99 -1.09
N ASP A 417 -16.47 10.53 -1.74
CA ASP A 417 -17.88 10.81 -1.42
C ASP A 417 -18.35 10.49 0.01
#